data_AF-A0AAX1F8Q0-F1
#
_entry.id   AF-A0AAX1F8Q0-F1
#
_cell.length_a   1.000
_cell.length_b   1.000
_cell.length_c   1.000
_cell.angle_alpha   90.00
_cell.angle_beta   90.00
_cell.angle_gamma   90.00
#
_symmetry.space_group_name_H-M   'P 1'
#
loop_
_entity.id
_entity.type
_entity.pdbx_description
1 polymer ?
#
loop_
_entity_poly.entity_id
_entity_poly.type
_entity_poly.pdbx_seq_one_letter_code
_entity_poly.pdbx_strand_id
1 'polypeptide(L)'
;MKAQTGFTLLELLTVVAIIAILTIIALPSYQAYVERTDLAVAKNELLDIAAQMRQNKILNNGNYSTAGLASLINSKNSNPTGKYTFTSGFGSGSSINSYYVYLQPRPSNYRKSLYITASGTIYECKTVNEAQSKSSSCTMINK
;
A
#
# COMPACT_ATOMS: atom_id res chain seq x y z
N MET A 1 -50.32 -34.63 -14.53
CA MET A 1 -49.61 -34.73 -13.24
C MET A 1 -48.54 -33.65 -13.23
N LYS A 2 -48.62 -32.67 -12.32
CA LYS A 2 -47.60 -31.61 -12.23
C LYS A 2 -46.38 -32.20 -11.51
N ALA A 3 -45.24 -32.25 -12.18
CA ALA A 3 -43.97 -32.61 -11.55
C ALA A 3 -43.63 -31.55 -10.50
N GLN A 4 -43.36 -31.98 -9.27
CA GLN A 4 -42.91 -31.07 -8.21
C GLN A 4 -41.43 -30.76 -8.46
N THR A 5 -41.17 -29.67 -9.16
CA THR A 5 -39.82 -29.15 -9.41
C THR A 5 -39.41 -28.27 -8.24
N GLY A 6 -38.80 -28.88 -7.22
CA GLY A 6 -38.22 -28.17 -6.08
C GLY A 6 -36.86 -28.75 -5.74
N PHE A 7 -35.97 -27.91 -5.23
CA PHE A 7 -34.67 -28.35 -4.70
C PHE A 7 -34.87 -29.23 -3.46
N THR A 8 -34.11 -30.31 -3.36
CA THR A 8 -34.10 -31.13 -2.14
C THR A 8 -33.28 -30.45 -1.05
N LEU A 9 -33.65 -30.70 0.22
CA LEU A 9 -32.89 -30.22 1.37
C LEU A 9 -31.45 -30.77 1.37
N LEU A 10 -31.28 -32.00 0.87
CA LEU A 10 -29.97 -32.63 0.72
C LEU A 10 -29.09 -31.90 -0.31
N GLU A 11 -29.64 -31.50 -1.46
CA GLU A 11 -28.92 -30.72 -2.47
C GLU A 11 -28.47 -29.36 -1.93
N LEU A 12 -29.33 -28.68 -1.18
CA LEU A 12 -28.96 -27.41 -0.57
C LEU A 12 -27.80 -27.59 0.43
N LEU A 13 -27.84 -28.67 1.23
CA LEU A 13 -26.83 -28.93 2.25
C LEU A 13 -25.46 -29.23 1.65
N THR A 14 -25.39 -30.01 0.56
CA THR A 14 -24.11 -30.27 -0.12
C THR A 14 -23.55 -29.02 -0.80
N VAL A 15 -24.41 -28.18 -1.40
CA VAL A 15 -23.99 -26.90 -2.00
C VAL A 15 -23.41 -25.96 -0.94
N VAL A 16 -24.07 -25.81 0.20
CA VAL A 16 -23.57 -24.97 1.31
C VAL A 16 -22.24 -25.50 1.84
N ALA A 17 -22.09 -26.82 1.98
CA ALA A 17 -20.83 -27.44 2.41
C ALA A 17 -19.67 -27.13 1.46
N ILE A 18 -19.90 -27.20 0.14
CA ILE A 18 -18.87 -26.87 -0.87
C ILE A 18 -18.51 -25.38 -0.80
N ILE A 19 -19.50 -24.50 -0.71
CA ILE A 19 -19.25 -23.05 -0.60
C ILE A 19 -18.45 -22.71 0.65
N ALA A 20 -18.75 -23.35 1.79
CA ALA A 20 -18.01 -23.15 3.03
C ALA A 20 -16.51 -23.45 2.85
N ILE A 21 -16.17 -24.58 2.22
CA ILE A 21 -14.77 -24.97 1.95
C ILE A 21 -14.08 -23.96 1.02
N LEU A 22 -14.76 -23.53 -0.04
CA LEU A 22 -14.19 -22.59 -1.02
C LEU A 22 -13.95 -21.20 -0.41
N THR A 23 -14.86 -20.71 0.43
CA THR A 23 -14.76 -19.36 1.01
C THR A 23 -13.52 -19.18 1.90
N ILE A 24 -13.08 -20.24 2.59
CA ILE A 24 -11.87 -20.21 3.44
C ILE A 24 -10.62 -19.81 2.65
N ILE A 25 -10.51 -20.25 1.39
CA ILE A 25 -9.36 -19.97 0.52
C ILE A 25 -9.60 -18.71 -0.30
N ALA A 26 -10.82 -18.54 -0.82
CA ALA A 26 -11.16 -17.46 -1.74
C ALA A 26 -11.09 -16.08 -1.09
N LEU A 27 -11.61 -15.93 0.14
CA LEU A 27 -11.66 -14.64 0.82
C LEU A 27 -10.28 -14.02 1.12
N PRO A 28 -9.33 -14.71 1.78
CA PRO A 28 -8.01 -14.13 2.03
C PRO A 28 -7.24 -13.87 0.72
N SER A 29 -7.40 -14.73 -0.29
CA SER A 29 -6.78 -14.55 -1.61
C SER A 29 -7.31 -13.31 -2.32
N TYR A 30 -8.63 -13.11 -2.33
CA TYR A 30 -9.26 -11.92 -2.92
C TYR A 30 -8.84 -10.65 -2.19
N GLN A 31 -8.80 -10.65 -0.86
CA GLN A 31 -8.32 -9.50 -0.08
C GLN A 31 -6.87 -9.14 -0.42
N ALA A 32 -5.99 -10.15 -0.53
CA ALA A 32 -4.59 -9.92 -0.92
C ALA A 32 -4.46 -9.39 -2.36
N TYR A 33 -5.36 -9.79 -3.27
CA TYR A 33 -5.40 -9.24 -4.63
C TYR A 33 -5.77 -7.76 -4.63
N VAL A 34 -6.85 -7.38 -3.93
CA VAL A 34 -7.30 -5.99 -3.83
C VAL A 34 -6.26 -5.10 -3.13
N GLU A 35 -5.59 -5.61 -2.09
CA GLU A 35 -4.49 -4.90 -1.44
C GLU A 35 -3.35 -4.61 -2.42
N ARG A 36 -2.96 -5.59 -3.25
CA ARG A 36 -1.90 -5.39 -4.27
C ARG A 36 -2.30 -4.34 -5.30
N THR A 37 -3.57 -4.29 -5.73
CA THR A 37 -4.03 -3.27 -6.68
C THR A 37 -3.98 -1.87 -6.06
N ASP A 38 -4.41 -1.73 -4.82
CA ASP A 38 -4.35 -0.44 -4.11
C ASP A 38 -2.91 0.00 -3.82
N LEU A 39 -2.05 -0.95 -3.46
CA LEU A 39 -0.63 -0.70 -3.22
C LEU A 39 0.08 -0.27 -4.51
N ALA A 40 -0.31 -0.80 -5.67
CA ALA A 40 0.22 -0.34 -6.96
C ALA A 40 -0.16 1.12 -7.27
N VAL A 41 -1.37 1.55 -6.92
CA VAL A 41 -1.79 2.95 -7.04
C VAL A 41 -0.96 3.84 -6.10
N ALA A 42 -0.83 3.45 -4.83
CA ALA A 42 -0.03 4.18 -3.86
C ALA A 42 1.47 4.23 -4.24
N LYS A 43 2.00 3.18 -4.90
CA LYS A 43 3.36 3.17 -5.44
C LYS A 43 3.57 4.27 -6.49
N ASN A 44 2.60 4.50 -7.36
CA ASN A 44 2.69 5.55 -8.37
C ASN A 44 2.69 6.94 -7.72
N GLU A 45 1.89 7.12 -6.67
CA GLU A 45 1.90 8.36 -5.87
C GLU A 45 3.22 8.56 -5.12
N LEU A 46 3.84 7.50 -4.58
CA LEU A 46 5.19 7.56 -4.00
C LEU A 46 6.25 8.00 -5.02
N LEU A 47 6.16 7.46 -6.24
CA LEU A 47 7.07 7.83 -7.32
C LEU A 47 6.90 9.30 -7.72
N ASP A 48 5.66 9.78 -7.76
CA ASP A 48 5.35 11.18 -8.02
C ASP A 48 5.92 12.10 -6.93
N ILE A 49 5.77 11.74 -5.64
CA ILE A 49 6.41 12.46 -4.52
C ILE A 49 7.92 12.55 -4.73
N ALA A 50 8.58 11.42 -5.01
CA ALA A 50 10.03 11.40 -5.20
C ALA A 50 10.47 12.16 -6.46
N ALA A 51 9.69 12.12 -7.54
CA ALA A 51 9.96 12.85 -8.77
C ALA A 51 9.89 14.37 -8.55
N GLN A 52 8.82 14.85 -7.91
CA GLN A 52 8.68 16.27 -7.58
C GLN A 52 9.76 16.75 -6.62
N MET A 53 10.15 15.93 -5.64
CA MET A 53 11.28 16.26 -4.75
C MET A 53 12.61 16.37 -5.49
N ARG A 54 12.88 15.51 -6.48
CA ARG A 54 14.06 15.65 -7.35
C ARG A 54 14.00 16.90 -8.20
N GLN A 55 12.85 17.18 -8.80
CA GLN A 55 12.67 18.35 -9.63
C GLN A 55 12.89 19.63 -8.81
N ASN A 56 12.33 19.70 -7.61
CA ASN A 56 12.51 20.82 -6.69
C ASN A 56 13.96 20.96 -6.22
N LYS A 57 14.69 19.85 -6.03
CA LYS A 57 16.12 19.86 -5.72
C LYS A 57 16.95 20.54 -6.81
N ILE A 58 16.59 20.33 -8.07
CA ILE A 58 17.33 20.85 -9.22
C ILE A 58 16.93 22.30 -9.53
N LEU A 59 15.63 22.62 -9.43
CA LEU A 59 15.10 23.91 -9.90
C LEU A 59 15.00 24.99 -8.82
N ASN A 60 14.62 24.64 -7.59
CA ASN A 60 14.02 25.61 -6.67
C ASN A 60 14.72 25.59 -5.32
N ASN A 61 15.75 26.45 -5.20
CA ASN A 61 16.56 26.85 -4.05
C ASN A 61 15.80 27.07 -2.69
N GLY A 62 14.94 26.15 -2.22
CA GLY A 62 14.08 26.27 -1.04
C GLY A 62 12.88 25.32 -0.95
N ASN A 63 12.32 24.81 -2.07
CA ASN A 63 11.25 23.78 -2.05
C ASN A 63 11.80 22.34 -1.93
N TYR A 64 13.09 22.24 -1.66
CA TYR A 64 13.77 21.03 -1.23
C TYR A 64 14.12 21.19 0.25
N SER A 65 13.11 21.00 1.09
CA SER A 65 13.22 21.07 2.54
C SER A 65 12.33 20.01 3.17
N THR A 66 12.55 19.74 4.46
CA THR A 66 11.67 18.84 5.24
C THR A 66 10.23 19.35 5.25
N ALA A 67 10.02 20.68 5.28
CA ALA A 67 8.71 21.30 5.17
C ALA A 67 8.09 21.13 3.78
N GLY A 68 8.87 21.26 2.70
CA GLY A 68 8.40 21.03 1.33
C GLY A 68 7.95 19.58 1.11
N LEU A 69 8.72 18.61 1.61
CA LEU A 69 8.33 17.20 1.59
C LEU A 69 7.04 16.95 2.38
N ALA A 70 6.92 17.53 3.58
CA ALA A 70 5.72 17.39 4.40
C ALA A 70 4.48 17.97 3.70
N SER A 71 4.61 19.13 3.04
CA SER A 71 3.52 19.72 2.26
C SER A 71 3.04 18.81 1.12
N LEU A 72 3.99 18.22 0.38
CA LEU A 72 3.67 17.30 -0.72
C LEU A 72 2.99 16.02 -0.21
N ILE A 73 3.49 15.46 0.89
CA ILE A 73 2.89 14.30 1.57
C ILE A 73 1.46 14.63 2.05
N ASN A 74 1.25 15.79 2.67
CA ASN A 74 -0.06 16.22 3.15
C ASN A 74 -1.05 16.41 2.00
N SER A 75 -0.59 16.92 0.86
CA SER A 75 -1.42 17.02 -0.35
C SER A 75 -1.91 15.64 -0.81
N LYS A 76 -1.04 14.63 -0.85
CA LYS A 76 -1.44 13.26 -1.18
C LYS A 76 -2.35 12.64 -0.13
N ASN A 77 -2.06 12.85 1.15
CA ASN A 77 -2.87 12.34 2.26
C ASN A 77 -4.27 12.97 2.35
N SER A 78 -4.47 14.13 1.73
CA SER A 78 -5.78 14.81 1.73
C SER A 78 -6.83 14.09 0.89
N ASN A 79 -6.45 13.10 0.07
CA ASN A 79 -7.41 12.26 -0.65
C ASN A 79 -8.15 11.32 0.32
N PRO A 80 -9.47 11.48 0.56
CA PRO A 80 -10.22 10.64 1.51
C PRO A 80 -10.44 9.22 0.99
N THR A 81 -10.36 8.99 -0.32
CA THR A 81 -10.57 7.65 -0.92
C THR A 81 -9.29 6.81 -0.94
N GLY A 82 -8.13 7.45 -0.71
CA GLY A 82 -6.84 6.77 -0.66
C GLY A 82 -6.81 5.66 0.39
N LYS A 83 -6.24 4.51 0.03
CA LYS A 83 -6.13 3.33 0.92
C LYS A 83 -4.86 3.33 1.75
N TYR A 84 -3.90 4.16 1.38
CA TYR A 84 -2.64 4.34 2.09
C TYR A 84 -2.44 5.82 2.42
N THR A 85 -1.85 6.08 3.58
CA THR A 85 -1.26 7.35 3.94
C THR A 85 0.25 7.30 3.74
N PHE A 86 0.81 8.42 3.34
CA PHE A 86 2.23 8.61 3.13
C PHE A 86 2.84 9.23 4.38
N THR A 87 3.93 8.68 4.88
CA THR A 87 4.64 9.20 6.05
C THR A 87 6.12 9.26 5.75
N SER A 88 6.76 10.40 6.03
CA SER A 88 8.21 10.53 5.91
C SER A 88 8.92 10.12 7.19
N GLY A 89 10.05 9.44 7.03
CA GLY A 89 11.07 9.31 8.06
C GLY A 89 12.40 9.90 7.58
N PHE A 90 13.26 10.23 8.55
CA PHE A 90 14.59 10.78 8.26
C PHE A 90 15.67 9.91 8.90
N GLY A 91 16.87 9.95 8.32
CA GLY A 91 18.07 9.46 9.00
C GLY A 91 18.46 10.34 10.20
N SER A 92 19.60 10.06 10.80
CA SER A 92 20.18 10.91 11.84
C SER A 92 20.30 12.37 11.36
N GLY A 93 19.86 13.30 12.20
CA GLY A 93 19.95 14.74 11.92
C GLY A 93 18.84 15.33 11.03
N SER A 94 17.73 14.61 10.77
CA SER A 94 16.57 15.13 10.04
C SER A 94 16.89 15.75 8.68
N SER A 95 17.92 15.21 8.00
CA SER A 95 18.39 15.73 6.72
C SER A 95 17.44 15.38 5.58
N ILE A 96 17.01 16.39 4.83
CA ILE A 96 16.21 16.22 3.61
C ILE A 96 16.98 15.49 2.50
N ASN A 97 18.29 15.28 2.64
CA ASN A 97 19.07 14.46 1.69
C ASN A 97 18.99 12.96 1.97
N SER A 98 18.53 12.57 3.16
CA SER A 98 18.46 11.17 3.61
C SER A 98 17.06 10.83 4.14
N TYR A 99 16.04 11.40 3.48
CA TYR A 99 14.65 11.06 3.77
C TYR A 99 14.26 9.73 3.12
N TYR A 100 13.23 9.13 3.67
CA TYR A 100 12.47 8.05 3.05
C TYR A 100 10.99 8.30 3.32
N VAL A 101 10.13 7.82 2.43
CA VAL A 101 8.68 7.89 2.60
C VAL A 101 8.15 6.47 2.56
N TYR A 102 7.34 6.11 3.54
CA TYR A 102 6.70 4.81 3.62
C TYR A 102 5.18 4.93 3.60
N LEU A 103 4.53 3.84 3.19
CA LEU A 103 3.09 3.73 3.16
C LEU A 103 2.55 3.15 4.46
N GLN A 104 1.48 3.73 4.97
CA GLN A 104 0.72 3.18 6.07
C GLN A 104 -0.73 2.93 5.61
N PRO A 105 -1.22 1.69 5.63
CA PRO A 105 -2.58 1.39 5.23
C PRO A 105 -3.59 2.05 6.16
N ARG A 106 -4.69 2.55 5.58
CA ARG A 106 -5.86 3.00 6.34
C ARG A 106 -6.77 1.84 6.75
N PRO A 107 -7.05 0.83 5.87
CA PRO A 107 -7.82 -0.34 6.26
C PRO A 107 -7.01 -1.25 7.20
N SER A 108 -7.64 -1.77 8.25
CA SER A 108 -6.99 -2.64 9.24
C SER A 108 -6.61 -4.04 8.71
N ASN A 109 -7.23 -4.46 7.61
CA ASN A 109 -6.97 -5.74 6.97
C ASN A 109 -5.77 -5.71 6.01
N TYR A 110 -5.21 -4.53 5.73
CA TYR A 110 -4.00 -4.39 4.91
C TYR A 110 -2.78 -4.46 5.81
N ARG A 111 -1.73 -5.13 5.33
CA ARG A 111 -0.47 -5.33 6.08
C ARG A 111 0.75 -4.93 5.28
N LYS A 112 0.72 -5.07 3.96
CA LYS A 112 1.84 -4.73 3.08
C LYS A 112 2.12 -3.23 3.12
N SER A 113 3.39 -2.90 2.98
CA SER A 113 3.84 -1.52 2.89
C SER A 113 4.98 -1.41 1.89
N LEU A 114 5.15 -0.21 1.33
CA LEU A 114 6.30 0.15 0.54
C LEU A 114 7.03 1.29 1.23
N TYR A 115 8.34 1.38 1.02
CA TYR A 115 9.05 2.63 1.23
C TYR A 115 9.92 2.99 0.03
N ILE A 116 10.10 4.28 -0.18
CA ILE A 116 10.99 4.85 -1.17
C ILE A 116 12.06 5.69 -0.48
N THR A 117 13.29 5.58 -0.93
CA THR A 117 14.42 6.38 -0.44
C THR A 117 14.55 7.69 -1.23
N ALA A 118 15.31 8.65 -0.71
CA ALA A 118 15.69 9.87 -1.43
C ALA A 118 16.35 9.60 -2.80
N SER A 119 17.02 8.45 -2.97
CA SER A 119 17.59 8.02 -4.26
C SER A 119 16.53 7.55 -5.26
N GLY A 120 15.34 7.15 -4.80
CA GLY A 120 14.23 6.64 -5.64
C GLY A 120 14.08 5.15 -5.68
N THR A 121 14.88 4.45 -4.91
CA THR A 121 14.79 3.01 -4.81
C THR A 121 13.56 2.66 -3.98
N ILE A 122 12.71 1.79 -4.52
CA ILE A 122 11.50 1.32 -3.84
C ILE A 122 11.81 -0.04 -3.21
N TYR A 123 11.29 -0.24 -2.01
CA TYR A 123 11.34 -1.48 -1.29
C TYR A 123 9.94 -1.90 -0.88
N GLU A 124 9.60 -3.18 -1.08
CA GLU A 124 8.38 -3.80 -0.56
C GLU A 124 8.66 -4.52 0.75
N CYS A 125 7.78 -4.29 1.73
CA CYS A 125 7.86 -4.85 3.06
C CYS A 125 6.57 -5.61 3.38
N LYS A 126 6.66 -6.65 4.21
CA LYS A 126 5.49 -7.44 4.62
C LYS A 126 4.64 -6.70 5.65
N THR A 127 5.26 -5.80 6.41
CA THR A 127 4.60 -5.00 7.45
C THR A 127 4.99 -3.53 7.38
N VAL A 128 4.16 -2.67 7.97
CA VAL A 128 4.43 -1.22 8.10
C VAL A 128 5.64 -0.97 8.99
N ASN A 129 5.81 -1.75 10.06
CA ASN A 129 6.93 -1.62 10.98
C ASN A 129 8.27 -1.91 10.29
N GLU A 130 8.30 -2.90 9.39
CA GLU A 130 9.47 -3.16 8.54
C GLU A 130 9.79 -1.96 7.64
N ALA A 131 8.78 -1.34 7.03
CA ALA A 131 8.97 -0.17 6.18
C ALA A 131 9.44 1.06 6.98
N GLN A 132 8.87 1.28 8.16
CA GLN A 132 9.25 2.37 9.07
C GLN A 132 10.69 2.22 9.58
N SER A 133 11.10 1.00 9.92
CA SER A 133 12.46 0.71 10.41
C SER A 133 13.48 0.54 9.29
N LYS A 134 13.06 0.54 8.01
CA LYS A 134 13.91 0.16 6.87
C LYS A 134 14.58 -1.20 7.11
N SER A 135 13.78 -2.17 7.52
CA SER A 135 14.24 -3.53 7.81
C SER A 135 14.93 -4.15 6.59
N SER A 136 15.97 -4.95 6.84
CA SER A 136 16.64 -5.76 5.83
C SER A 136 15.75 -6.86 5.23
N SER A 137 14.59 -7.13 5.84
CA SER A 137 13.58 -8.07 5.31
C SER A 137 12.82 -7.52 4.09
N CYS A 138 12.90 -6.22 3.83
CA CYS A 138 12.22 -5.61 2.69
C CYS A 138 12.97 -5.89 1.38
N THR A 139 12.23 -6.24 0.34
CA THR A 139 12.79 -6.56 -0.98
C THR A 139 12.80 -5.34 -1.88
N MET A 140 13.93 -5.11 -2.56
CA MET A 140 14.02 -4.05 -3.54
C MET A 140 13.15 -4.38 -4.75
N ILE A 141 12.26 -3.45 -5.13
CA ILE A 141 11.52 -3.53 -6.38
C ILE A 141 12.25 -2.65 -7.38
N ASN A 142 12.93 -3.28 -8.34
CA ASN A 142 13.48 -2.56 -9.47
C ASN A 142 12.38 -2.30 -10.52
N LYS A 143 12.50 -1.16 -11.19
CA LYS A 143 11.57 -0.64 -12.19
C LYS A 143 11.29 -1.64 -13.31
#